data_AF-A0A432KAU5-F1
#
_entry.id   AF-A0A432KAU5-F1
#
_cell.length_a   1.000
_cell.length_b   1.000
_cell.length_c   1.000
_cell.angle_alpha   90.00
_cell.angle_beta   90.00
_cell.angle_gamma   90.00
#
_symmetry.space_group_name_H-M   'P 1'
#
loop_
_entity.id
_entity.type
_entity.pdbx_description
1 polymer ?
#
loop_
_entity_poly.entity_id
_entity_poly.type
_entity_poly.pdbx_seq_one_letter_code
_entity_poly.pdbx_strand_id
1 'polypeptide(L)'
;GIAFAPGLDLPTPVRYRFDVSSPVAVCEDLVVDGDAHKTEASNTEDADATFRCDTGNYLLLMFGRLQVERAVAYGRLSVEGSMERAKDFNAWFKGF
;
A
#
# COMPACT_ATOMS: atom_id res chain seq x y z
N GLY A 1 3.63 -12.85 -0.19
CA GLY A 1 2.32 -13.40 0.18
C GLY A 1 1.70 -12.53 1.27
N ILE A 2 0.42 -12.56 1.62
CA ILE A 2 -0.22 -13.81 2.06
C ILE A 2 -0.43 -14.78 0.92
N ALA A 3 0.41 -15.79 1.00
CA ALA A 3 0.45 -16.89 0.08
C ALA A 3 -0.58 -17.86 0.62
N PHE A 4 -1.80 -17.84 0.07
CA PHE A 4 -2.62 -19.02 0.27
C PHE A 4 -1.92 -20.17 -0.45
N ALA A 5 -1.39 -21.12 0.32
CA ALA A 5 -0.80 -22.34 -0.19
C ALA A 5 -1.74 -23.50 0.18
N PRO A 6 -2.15 -24.34 -0.78
CA PRO A 6 -2.95 -25.52 -0.50
C PRO A 6 -2.13 -26.51 0.35
N GLY A 7 -2.78 -27.35 1.15
CA GLY A 7 -2.05 -28.38 1.89
C GLY A 7 -2.87 -29.23 2.85
N LEU A 8 -4.06 -28.77 3.26
CA LEU A 8 -4.96 -29.54 4.12
C LEU A 8 -6.04 -30.21 3.30
N ASP A 9 -6.18 -31.52 3.47
CA ASP A 9 -7.36 -32.24 3.03
C ASP A 9 -8.46 -32.03 4.07
N LEU A 10 -9.56 -31.42 3.64
CA LEU A 10 -10.62 -30.95 4.54
C LEU A 10 -11.84 -31.87 4.40
N PRO A 11 -12.19 -32.68 5.42
CA PRO A 11 -13.35 -33.56 5.35
C PRO A 11 -14.67 -32.78 5.35
N THR A 12 -14.68 -31.55 5.88
CA THR A 12 -15.78 -30.59 5.74
C THR A 12 -15.23 -29.16 5.59
N PRO A 13 -15.98 -28.24 4.94
CA PRO A 13 -15.51 -26.87 4.72
C PRO A 13 -15.39 -26.03 6.00
N VAL A 14 -14.35 -25.18 6.04
CA VAL A 14 -14.15 -24.16 7.08
C VAL A 14 -14.72 -22.81 6.62
N ARG A 15 -15.39 -22.08 7.52
CA ARG A 15 -15.93 -20.73 7.25
C ARG A 15 -15.15 -19.65 8.00
N TYR A 16 -14.69 -18.66 7.26
CA TYR A 16 -14.13 -17.41 7.79
C TYR A 16 -15.14 -16.27 7.62
N ARG A 17 -15.16 -15.31 8.54
CA ARG A 17 -15.92 -14.06 8.42
C ARG A 17 -15.01 -12.88 8.74
N PHE A 18 -15.07 -11.87 7.89
CA PHE A 18 -14.42 -10.58 8.09
C PHE A 18 -15.51 -9.55 8.36
N ASP A 19 -15.33 -8.72 9.38
CA ASP A 19 -16.14 -7.55 9.67
C ASP A 19 -15.19 -6.37 9.80
N VAL A 20 -15.21 -5.46 8.82
CA VAL A 20 -14.20 -4.42 8.64
C VAL A 20 -14.91 -3.07 8.56
N SER A 21 -14.81 -2.27 9.61
CA SER A 21 -15.35 -0.90 9.65
C SER A 21 -14.28 0.11 9.21
N SER A 22 -14.43 0.61 7.97
CA SER A 22 -13.59 1.64 7.34
C SER A 22 -14.35 2.96 7.19
N PRO A 23 -13.67 4.13 7.04
CA PRO A 23 -12.22 4.29 6.92
C PRO A 23 -11.53 4.70 8.23
N VAL A 24 -10.42 4.03 8.54
CA VAL A 24 -9.41 4.57 9.46
C VAL A 24 -8.54 5.51 8.63
N ALA A 25 -8.49 6.78 9.00
CA ALA A 25 -7.61 7.75 8.36
C ALA A 25 -6.16 7.36 8.66
N VAL A 26 -5.36 7.22 7.59
CA VAL A 26 -3.92 7.02 7.67
C VAL A 26 -3.26 8.30 7.19
N CYS A 27 -2.43 8.90 8.05
CA CYS A 27 -1.67 10.10 7.77
C CYS A 27 -0.29 9.90 8.41
N GLU A 28 0.63 9.41 7.60
CA GLU A 28 1.97 9.02 8.02
C GLU A 28 2.98 9.33 6.93
N ASP A 29 4.21 9.55 7.33
CA ASP A 29 5.32 9.70 6.40
C ASP A 29 6.06 8.37 6.30
N LEU A 30 6.26 7.90 5.07
CA LEU A 30 7.03 6.70 4.79
C LEU A 30 8.40 7.11 4.25
N VAL A 31 9.41 6.96 5.10
CA VAL A 31 10.79 7.32 4.76
C VAL A 31 11.53 6.07 4.30
N VAL A 32 12.08 6.10 3.09
CA VAL A 32 12.90 5.03 2.52
C VAL A 32 14.34 5.51 2.45
N ASP A 33 15.27 4.76 3.06
CA ASP A 33 16.71 5.10 3.10
C ASP A 33 17.58 4.17 2.23
N GLY A 34 16.95 3.54 1.24
CA GLY A 34 17.60 2.71 0.24
C GLY A 34 17.38 1.23 0.48
N ASP A 35 17.87 0.70 1.60
CA ASP A 35 17.73 -0.71 1.98
C ASP A 35 16.66 -0.95 3.06
N ALA A 36 16.21 0.08 3.77
CA ALA A 36 15.12 0.00 4.72
C ALA A 36 14.05 1.07 4.46
N HIS A 37 12.95 0.95 5.22
CA HIS A 37 11.95 1.98 5.34
C HIS A 37 11.46 2.08 6.78
N LYS A 38 10.96 3.25 7.14
CA LYS A 38 10.30 3.51 8.41
C LYS A 38 9.03 4.33 8.18
N THR A 39 8.02 4.06 8.99
CA THR A 39 6.80 4.86 9.05
C THR A 39 6.85 5.75 10.27
N GLU A 40 6.61 7.04 10.08
CA GLU A 40 6.61 8.05 11.14
C GLU A 40 5.28 8.81 11.12
N ALA A 41 4.89 9.43 12.23
CA ALA A 41 3.75 10.33 12.22
C ALA A 41 4.04 11.49 11.26
N SER A 42 3.08 11.84 10.40
CA SER A 42 3.29 12.92 9.44
C SER A 42 3.71 14.20 10.16
N ASN A 43 4.79 14.80 9.66
CA ASN A 43 5.29 16.06 10.19
C ASN A 43 4.83 17.24 9.30
N THR A 44 5.37 18.43 9.51
CA THR A 44 5.03 19.63 8.72
C THR A 44 6.02 19.90 7.58
N GLU A 45 7.00 19.03 7.38
CA GLU A 45 7.97 19.13 6.29
C GLU A 45 7.33 18.69 4.97
N ASP A 46 7.81 19.26 3.86
CA ASP A 46 7.30 18.90 2.54
C ASP A 46 7.77 17.49 2.16
N ALA A 47 6.82 16.57 1.96
CA ALA A 47 7.11 15.24 1.43
C ALA A 47 7.54 15.32 -0.05
N ASP A 48 8.49 14.46 -0.46
CA ASP A 48 8.91 14.33 -1.87
C ASP A 48 7.74 13.97 -2.81
N ALA A 49 6.80 13.16 -2.31
CA ALA A 49 5.54 12.84 -2.97
C ALA A 49 4.46 12.51 -1.94
N THR A 50 3.26 13.06 -2.12
CA THR A 50 2.10 12.77 -1.26
C THR A 50 1.09 11.92 -2.02
N PHE A 51 0.80 10.74 -1.48
CA PHE A 51 -0.16 9.78 -2.04
C PHE A 51 -1.53 9.97 -1.39
N ARG A 52 -2.51 10.49 -2.15
CA ARG A 52 -3.90 10.60 -1.69
C ARG A 52 -4.75 9.49 -2.28
N CYS A 53 -5.22 8.57 -1.42
CA CYS A 53 -6.06 7.45 -1.79
C CYS A 53 -6.87 6.94 -0.60
N ASP A 54 -7.80 6.00 -0.84
CA ASP A 54 -8.49 5.30 0.25
C ASP A 54 -7.58 4.28 0.95
N THR A 55 -7.98 3.83 2.15
CA THR A 55 -7.23 2.85 2.96
C THR A 55 -6.95 1.55 2.18
N GLY A 56 -7.85 1.13 1.29
CA GLY A 56 -7.67 -0.08 0.49
C GLY A 56 -6.56 0.07 -0.54
N ASN A 57 -6.54 1.18 -1.29
CA ASN A 57 -5.48 1.47 -2.26
C ASN A 57 -4.13 1.69 -1.56
N TYR A 58 -4.11 2.31 -0.38
CA TYR A 58 -2.92 2.40 0.46
C TYR A 58 -2.36 1.02 0.78
N LEU A 59 -3.19 0.08 1.28
CA LEU A 59 -2.74 -1.28 1.58
C LEU A 59 -2.22 -2.00 0.33
N LEU A 60 -2.90 -1.84 -0.81
CA LEU A 60 -2.46 -2.45 -2.06
C LEU A 60 -1.11 -1.90 -2.53
N LEU A 61 -0.85 -0.59 -2.37
CA LEU A 61 0.45 0.02 -2.66
C LEU A 61 1.53 -0.55 -1.73
N MET A 62 1.32 -0.52 -0.41
CA MET A 62 2.28 -1.00 0.58
C MET A 62 2.62 -2.48 0.43
N PHE A 63 1.69 -3.30 -0.04
CA PHE A 63 1.96 -4.71 -0.34
C PHE A 63 2.44 -4.98 -1.77
N GLY A 64 2.76 -3.94 -2.54
CA GLY A 64 3.25 -4.02 -3.91
C GLY A 64 2.28 -4.67 -4.90
N ARG A 65 0.97 -4.61 -4.60
CA ARG A 65 -0.13 -5.14 -5.41
C ARG A 65 -0.82 -4.07 -6.27
N LEU A 66 -0.43 -2.81 -6.12
CA LEU A 66 -0.88 -1.69 -6.94
C LEU A 66 0.33 -0.89 -7.42
N GLN A 67 0.39 -0.63 -8.73
CA GLN A 67 1.44 0.17 -9.36
C GLN A 67 0.99 1.64 -9.43
N VAL A 68 1.90 2.57 -9.17
CA VAL A 68 1.62 3.99 -9.00
C VAL A 68 1.07 4.61 -10.29
N GLU A 69 1.73 4.44 -11.43
CA GLU A 69 1.22 5.02 -12.69
C GLU A 69 -0.14 4.46 -13.07
N ARG A 70 -0.34 3.16 -12.81
CA ARG A 70 -1.61 2.50 -13.07
C ARG A 70 -2.71 3.05 -12.16
N ALA A 71 -2.42 3.26 -10.88
CA ALA A 71 -3.38 3.80 -9.92
C ALA A 71 -3.78 5.23 -10.27
N VAL A 72 -2.83 6.07 -10.69
CA VAL A 72 -3.08 7.44 -11.14
C VAL A 72 -3.94 7.46 -12.41
N ALA A 73 -3.57 6.67 -13.43
CA ALA A 73 -4.31 6.62 -14.70
C ALA A 73 -5.77 6.19 -14.53
N TYR A 74 -6.08 5.37 -13.52
CA TYR A 74 -7.44 4.93 -13.20
C TYR A 74 -8.13 5.76 -12.11
N GLY A 75 -7.55 6.87 -11.68
CA GLY A 75 -8.13 7.77 -10.67
C GLY A 75 -8.26 7.16 -9.27
N ARG A 76 -7.50 6.10 -8.97
CA ARG A 76 -7.46 5.43 -7.65
C ARG A 76 -6.48 6.06 -6.67
N LEU A 77 -5.56 6.85 -7.21
CA LEU A 77 -4.50 7.53 -6.49
C LEU A 77 -4.31 8.91 -7.11
N SER A 78 -4.24 9.94 -6.28
CA SER A 78 -3.71 11.23 -6.67
C SER A 78 -2.31 11.40 -6.07
N VAL A 79 -1.38 11.94 -6.85
CA VAL A 79 -0.02 12.23 -6.41
C VAL A 79 0.21 13.73 -6.46
N GLU A 80 0.68 14.29 -5.35
CA GLU A 80 1.23 15.65 -5.28
C GLU A 80 2.75 15.56 -5.10
N GLY A 81 3.48 16.59 -5.51
CA GLY A 81 4.95 16.57 -5.50
C GLY A 81 5.56 15.88 -6.72
N SER A 82 6.66 15.16 -6.53
CA SER A 82 7.42 14.55 -7.62
C SER A 82 6.82 13.23 -8.10
N MET A 83 6.26 13.23 -9.32
CA MET A 83 5.80 12.00 -9.96
C MET A 83 6.94 11.03 -10.25
N GLU A 84 8.17 11.50 -10.45
CA GLU A 84 9.35 10.62 -10.63
C GLU A 84 9.63 9.83 -9.34
N ARG A 85 9.70 10.52 -8.19
CA ARG A 85 9.85 9.88 -6.88
C ARG A 85 8.70 8.95 -6.54
N ALA A 86 7.48 9.32 -6.91
CA ALA A 86 6.32 8.47 -6.70
C ALA A 86 6.42 7.14 -7.46
N LYS A 87 7.03 7.12 -8.65
CA LYS A 87 7.22 5.88 -9.43
C LYS A 87 8.28 4.97 -8.83
N ASP A 88 9.34 5.56 -8.27
CA ASP A 88 10.39 4.80 -7.57
C ASP A 88 9.83 3.94 -6.43
N PHE A 89 8.69 4.35 -5.84
CA PHE A 89 7.99 3.56 -4.80
C PHE A 89 7.86 2.08 -5.16
N ASN A 90 7.49 1.76 -6.40
CA ASN A 90 7.31 0.37 -6.85
C ASN A 90 8.64 -0.39 -7.04
N ALA A 91 9.79 0.26 -6.98
CA ALA A 91 11.09 -0.40 -6.93
C ALA A 91 11.36 -1.07 -5.57
N TRP A 92 10.85 -0.49 -4.48
CA TRP A 92 10.99 -1.03 -3.12
C TRP A 92 9.81 -1.91 -2.71
N PHE A 93 8.58 -1.47 -2.98
CA PHE A 93 7.36 -2.19 -2.60
C PHE A 93 6.87 -3.07 -3.75
N LYS A 94 7.44 -4.27 -3.84
CA LYS A 94 7.12 -5.29 -4.84
C LYS A 94 6.34 -6.41 -4.18
N GLY A 95 5.17 -6.76 -4.73
CA GLY A 95 4.44 -7.94 -4.28
C GLY A 95 5.26 -9.21 -4.53
N PHE A 96 5.13 -10.19 -3.64
CA PHE A 96 5.71 -11.53 -3.85
C PHE A 96 4.87 -12.36 -4.81
#